data_AF-A0A1A0RAL1-F1
#
_entry.id   AF-A0A1A0RAL1-F1
#
_cell.length_a   1.000
_cell.length_b   1.000
_cell.length_c   1.000
_cell.angle_alpha   90.00
_cell.angle_beta   90.00
_cell.angle_gamma   90.00
#
_symmetry.space_group_name_H-M   'P 1'
#
loop_
_entity.id
_entity.type
_entity.pdbx_description
1 polymer ?
#
loop_
_entity_poly.entity_id
_entity_poly.type
_entity_poly.pdbx_seq_one_letter_code
_entity_poly.pdbx_strand_id
1 'polypeptide(L)'
;MANLDRRKMMMLSGLGVMAAAIPAPQAQALPTKPLTPPVPAPSAPQATVNYVFADEFDGAAGSSPNTSKWTIAKARETIKDPTYWEVPGRIGQYRDDRKNAFLDGKGNLVIRATKEGDAYYGAKLASVWEGGAGHTWEARIKFNCLTAGAWPAFWLGTLGEGELDIVEWYGNGKWPSATTVHAKSNGGEWETHNIAVDTGWHTWRTQWDANGARFWQDYTEGAKPYFEVSASQLPDWPFSQPGYTMFVVLNLAVAGSGGEDPSGGTYPADMLVDYVRVW
;
A
#
# COMPACT_ATOMS: atom_id res chain seq x y z
N MET A 1 -9.59 11.40 15.94
CA MET A 1 -8.75 11.17 14.76
C MET A 1 -8.37 12.54 14.23
N ALA A 2 -7.08 12.89 14.20
CA ALA A 2 -6.65 14.12 13.57
C ALA A 2 -7.03 14.07 12.07
N ASN A 3 -7.66 15.13 11.57
CA ASN A 3 -8.10 15.21 10.19
C ASN A 3 -6.89 15.52 9.30
N LEU A 4 -6.31 14.49 8.66
CA LEU A 4 -5.30 14.69 7.61
C LEU A 4 -5.93 15.38 6.40
N ASP A 5 -5.36 16.50 5.97
CA ASP A 5 -5.79 17.25 4.78
C ASP A 5 -4.94 16.86 3.57
N ARG A 6 -5.30 15.73 2.95
CA ARG A 6 -4.58 15.10 1.81
C ARG A 6 -4.54 15.94 0.52
N ARG A 7 -5.04 17.17 0.54
CA ARG A 7 -5.22 18.04 -0.63
C ARG A 7 -4.06 18.98 -0.92
N LYS A 8 -3.29 19.37 0.10
CA LYS A 8 -2.08 20.20 -0.09
C LYS A 8 -0.88 19.38 -0.61
N MET A 9 -1.13 18.13 -0.98
CA MET A 9 -0.14 17.05 -1.00
C MET A 9 0.54 16.84 -2.35
N MET A 10 0.00 17.31 -3.49
CA MET A 10 0.51 16.89 -4.80
C MET A 10 0.32 17.96 -5.91
N MET A 11 0.86 19.16 -5.72
CA MET A 11 1.04 20.11 -6.82
C MET A 11 2.50 20.52 -6.88
N LEU A 12 3.33 19.81 -7.67
CA LEU A 12 4.51 20.30 -8.40
C LEU A 12 5.42 19.13 -8.80
N SER A 13 5.39 18.73 -10.07
CA SER A 13 6.58 18.69 -10.94
C SER A 13 6.27 17.92 -12.24
N GLY A 14 6.60 18.56 -13.36
CA GLY A 14 6.65 17.94 -14.67
C GLY A 14 8.03 18.13 -15.27
N LEU A 15 8.46 17.16 -16.08
CA LEU A 15 9.05 17.27 -17.42
C LEU A 15 9.76 15.95 -17.75
N GLY A 16 9.41 15.38 -18.90
CA GLY A 16 9.81 14.05 -19.32
C GLY A 16 11.18 13.98 -19.99
N VAL A 17 11.64 12.74 -20.20
CA VAL A 17 12.75 12.38 -21.09
C VAL A 17 12.36 11.12 -21.87
N MET A 18 12.45 11.20 -23.19
CA MET A 18 12.27 10.09 -24.13
C MET A 18 13.53 9.21 -24.15
N ALA A 19 13.37 7.89 -24.05
CA ALA A 19 14.42 6.91 -24.28
C ALA A 19 14.14 6.11 -25.57
N ALA A 20 15.11 6.08 -26.48
CA ALA A 20 15.06 5.33 -27.73
C ALA A 20 15.43 3.85 -27.48
N ALA A 21 14.63 2.94 -28.03
CA ALA A 21 14.89 1.49 -27.97
C ALA A 21 15.78 1.03 -29.13
N ILE A 22 16.82 0.24 -28.82
CA ILE A 22 17.62 -0.51 -29.80
C ILE A 22 17.20 -1.99 -29.69
N PRO A 23 16.91 -2.70 -30.80
CA PRO A 23 16.52 -4.10 -30.76
C PRO A 23 17.70 -5.02 -30.44
N ALA A 24 17.50 -5.97 -29.52
CA ALA A 24 18.43 -7.06 -29.24
C ALA A 24 18.16 -8.27 -30.16
N PRO A 25 19.21 -8.97 -30.63
CA PRO A 25 19.06 -10.13 -31.51
C PRO A 25 18.46 -11.35 -30.79
N GLN A 26 17.55 -12.04 -31.46
CA GLN A 26 16.97 -13.30 -31.02
C GLN A 26 17.98 -14.45 -31.18
N ALA A 27 18.37 -15.08 -30.06
CA ALA A 27 19.08 -16.35 -30.09
C ALA A 27 18.06 -17.50 -30.06
N GLN A 28 17.99 -18.28 -31.14
CA GLN A 28 17.21 -19.52 -31.19
C GLN A 28 18.03 -20.65 -30.55
N ALA A 29 17.63 -21.08 -29.35
CA ALA A 29 18.12 -22.32 -28.76
C ALA A 29 17.15 -23.47 -29.08
N LEU A 30 17.67 -24.54 -29.68
CA LEU A 30 16.93 -25.77 -29.95
C LEU A 30 16.54 -26.48 -28.64
N PRO A 31 15.30 -26.99 -28.49
CA PRO A 31 14.89 -27.67 -27.28
C PRO A 31 15.56 -29.05 -27.18
N THR A 32 16.41 -29.24 -26.17
CA THR A 32 16.82 -30.58 -25.71
C THR A 32 15.84 -31.04 -24.63
N LYS A 33 15.28 -32.24 -24.82
CA LYS A 33 14.32 -32.85 -23.89
C LYS A 33 15.09 -33.49 -22.72
N PRO A 34 14.90 -33.07 -21.45
CA PRO A 34 15.56 -33.71 -20.32
C PRO A 34 15.02 -35.13 -20.08
N LEU A 35 15.91 -36.10 -19.89
CA LEU A 35 15.60 -37.51 -19.68
C LEU A 35 15.34 -37.90 -18.21
N THR A 36 15.20 -36.93 -17.30
CA THR A 36 14.97 -37.18 -15.87
C THR A 36 14.10 -36.09 -15.23
N PRO A 37 13.19 -36.41 -14.29
CA PRO A 37 12.50 -35.40 -13.50
C PRO A 37 13.51 -34.53 -12.74
N PRO A 38 13.28 -33.21 -12.58
CA PRO A 38 14.15 -32.39 -11.74
C PRO A 38 14.10 -32.91 -10.31
N VAL A 39 15.27 -33.25 -9.76
CA VAL A 39 15.41 -33.44 -8.30
C VAL A 39 15.18 -32.08 -7.65
N PRO A 40 14.30 -31.95 -6.64
CA PRO A 40 14.12 -30.71 -5.93
C PRO A 40 15.47 -30.25 -5.37
N ALA A 41 15.87 -29.01 -5.65
CA ALA A 41 17.04 -28.43 -5.02
C ALA A 41 16.85 -28.47 -3.50
N PRO A 42 17.87 -28.86 -2.70
CA PRO A 42 17.78 -28.80 -1.26
C PRO A 42 17.49 -27.36 -0.83
N SER A 43 16.38 -27.17 -0.11
CA SER A 43 16.02 -25.89 0.48
C SER A 43 17.12 -25.45 1.44
N ALA A 44 17.76 -24.33 1.15
CA ALA A 44 18.69 -23.69 2.08
C ALA A 44 17.97 -23.44 3.41
N PRO A 45 18.62 -23.64 4.58
CA PRO A 45 18.02 -23.33 5.86
C PRO A 45 17.67 -21.83 5.87
N GLN A 46 16.38 -21.51 5.78
CA GLN A 46 15.89 -20.16 5.99
C GLN A 46 16.25 -19.78 7.43
N ALA A 47 17.04 -18.73 7.60
CA ALA A 47 17.23 -18.13 8.90
C ALA A 47 15.85 -17.86 9.51
N THR A 48 15.61 -18.32 10.74
CA THR A 48 14.35 -18.07 11.44
C THR A 48 14.25 -16.57 11.69
N VAL A 49 13.56 -15.85 10.80
CA VAL A 49 13.28 -14.43 10.99
C VAL A 49 12.29 -14.32 12.15
N ASN A 50 12.67 -13.61 13.21
CA ASN A 50 11.79 -13.38 14.35
C ASN A 50 10.90 -12.17 14.05
N TYR A 51 9.67 -12.40 13.60
CA TYR A 51 8.72 -11.33 13.33
C TYR A 51 8.20 -10.71 14.63
N VAL A 52 8.31 -9.39 14.77
CA VAL A 52 7.71 -8.64 15.88
C VAL A 52 6.20 -8.41 15.67
N PHE A 53 5.77 -8.43 14.40
CA PHE A 53 4.37 -8.50 14.00
C PHE A 53 4.28 -9.25 12.66
N ALA A 54 3.30 -10.13 12.53
CA ALA A 54 3.01 -10.75 11.24
C ALA A 54 1.53 -11.14 11.16
N ASP A 55 0.98 -11.09 9.96
CA ASP A 55 -0.26 -11.78 9.60
C ASP A 55 -0.13 -12.40 8.21
N GLU A 56 -0.34 -13.71 8.15
CA GLU A 56 -0.24 -14.55 6.93
C GLU A 56 -1.62 -14.74 6.28
N PHE A 57 -2.66 -14.12 6.84
CA PHE A 57 -4.04 -14.13 6.33
C PHE A 57 -4.61 -15.52 6.05
N ASP A 58 -4.14 -16.54 6.78
CA ASP A 58 -4.73 -17.87 6.80
C ASP A 58 -6.13 -17.86 7.43
N GLY A 59 -7.04 -18.61 6.81
CA GLY A 59 -8.40 -18.80 7.33
C GLY A 59 -9.35 -19.33 6.27
N ALA A 60 -10.57 -19.65 6.67
CA ALA A 60 -11.58 -20.15 5.73
C ALA A 60 -12.06 -19.03 4.78
N ALA A 61 -12.40 -19.40 3.54
CA ALA A 61 -12.95 -18.45 2.58
C ALA A 61 -14.20 -17.73 3.14
N GLY A 62 -14.22 -16.40 3.05
CA GLY A 62 -15.28 -15.54 3.55
C GLY A 62 -15.18 -15.19 5.04
N SER A 63 -14.19 -15.72 5.79
CA SER A 63 -14.01 -15.34 7.19
C SER A 63 -13.50 -13.91 7.33
N SER A 64 -13.73 -13.32 8.50
CA SER A 64 -13.16 -12.01 8.85
C SER A 64 -11.63 -12.10 8.94
N PRO A 65 -10.91 -11.01 8.63
CA PRO A 65 -9.53 -10.83 9.09
C PRO A 65 -9.44 -10.93 10.63
N ASN A 66 -8.26 -11.27 11.15
CA ASN A 66 -8.07 -11.49 12.58
C ASN A 66 -8.28 -10.17 13.37
N THR A 67 -9.40 -10.07 14.08
CA THR A 67 -9.78 -8.86 14.82
C THR A 67 -8.97 -8.62 16.10
N SER A 68 -8.14 -9.57 16.53
CA SER A 68 -7.14 -9.31 17.59
C SER A 68 -5.92 -8.56 17.04
N LYS A 69 -5.68 -8.61 15.72
CA LYS A 69 -4.58 -7.92 15.04
C LYS A 69 -5.05 -6.66 14.34
N TRP A 70 -6.27 -6.64 13.81
CA TRP A 70 -6.78 -5.57 12.95
C TRP A 70 -8.05 -4.93 13.47
N THR A 71 -8.07 -3.60 13.49
CA THR A 71 -9.29 -2.80 13.59
C THR A 71 -9.82 -2.53 12.18
N ILE A 72 -11.06 -2.96 11.91
CA ILE A 72 -11.73 -2.73 10.62
C ILE A 72 -12.58 -1.46 10.71
N ALA A 73 -12.36 -0.51 9.80
CA ALA A 73 -13.07 0.76 9.79
C ALA A 73 -14.57 0.57 9.50
N LYS A 74 -15.41 1.24 10.29
CA LYS A 74 -16.88 1.17 10.19
C LYS A 74 -17.52 2.34 9.43
N ALA A 75 -16.72 3.33 9.07
CA ALA A 75 -17.11 4.51 8.29
C ALA A 75 -15.87 5.11 7.63
N ARG A 76 -16.07 5.89 6.57
CA ARG A 76 -15.01 6.75 6.03
C ARG A 76 -14.78 7.95 6.93
N GLU A 77 -13.57 8.49 6.92
CA GLU A 77 -13.23 9.71 7.66
C GLU A 77 -14.09 10.90 7.20
N THR A 78 -14.50 11.75 8.15
CA THR A 78 -15.21 13.01 7.84
C THR A 78 -14.19 14.07 7.43
N ILE A 79 -14.22 14.49 6.17
CA ILE A 79 -13.29 15.49 5.64
C ILE A 79 -13.81 16.90 5.94
N LYS A 80 -12.97 17.73 6.57
CA LYS A 80 -13.27 19.16 6.78
C LYS A 80 -13.10 19.91 5.46
N ASP A 81 -13.98 20.86 5.16
CA ASP A 81 -13.94 21.71 3.95
C ASP A 81 -13.91 20.95 2.60
N PRO A 82 -14.65 19.84 2.40
CA PRO A 82 -14.41 18.85 1.33
C PRO A 82 -14.48 19.38 -0.11
N THR A 83 -13.67 18.81 -1.00
CA THR A 83 -13.84 18.97 -2.46
C THR A 83 -15.02 18.16 -3.00
N TYR A 84 -15.31 18.29 -4.29
CA TYR A 84 -16.49 17.69 -4.92
C TYR A 84 -16.65 16.18 -4.62
N TRP A 85 -15.58 15.39 -4.74
CA TRP A 85 -15.62 13.94 -4.53
C TRP A 85 -15.43 13.49 -3.07
N GLU A 86 -15.22 14.44 -2.17
CA GLU A 86 -15.02 14.22 -0.74
C GLU A 86 -16.28 14.49 0.09
N VAL A 87 -17.30 15.13 -0.50
CA VAL A 87 -18.54 15.42 0.22
C VAL A 87 -19.29 14.13 0.60
N PRO A 88 -20.02 14.14 1.74
CA PRO A 88 -20.97 13.09 2.04
C PRO A 88 -21.93 12.84 0.88
N GLY A 89 -22.17 11.57 0.56
CA GLY A 89 -23.01 11.15 -0.57
C GLY A 89 -22.25 10.92 -1.89
N ARG A 90 -20.99 11.37 -2.02
CA ARG A 90 -20.11 11.02 -3.14
C ARG A 90 -18.89 10.21 -2.72
N ILE A 91 -18.34 10.51 -1.55
CA ILE A 91 -17.20 9.75 -1.02
C ILE A 91 -17.61 8.31 -0.71
N GLY A 92 -16.80 7.34 -1.17
CA GLY A 92 -16.99 5.93 -0.86
C GLY A 92 -16.82 5.66 0.64
N GLN A 93 -17.65 4.78 1.18
CA GLN A 93 -17.68 4.43 2.60
C GLN A 93 -16.80 3.22 2.92
N TYR A 94 -16.33 3.15 4.16
CA TYR A 94 -15.81 1.91 4.72
C TYR A 94 -16.86 1.22 5.56
N ARG A 95 -16.81 -0.12 5.59
CA ARG A 95 -17.63 -0.93 6.50
C ARG A 95 -16.91 -2.20 6.91
N ASP A 96 -17.26 -2.69 8.10
CA ASP A 96 -16.91 -4.02 8.57
C ASP A 96 -17.92 -5.04 8.04
N ASP A 97 -17.77 -5.41 6.77
CA ASP A 97 -18.62 -6.39 6.08
C ASP A 97 -17.74 -7.36 5.27
N ARG A 98 -18.10 -8.64 5.27
CA ARG A 98 -17.38 -9.70 4.53
C ARG A 98 -17.51 -9.56 3.02
N LYS A 99 -18.40 -8.70 2.52
CA LYS A 99 -18.40 -8.27 1.11
C LYS A 99 -17.19 -7.41 0.74
N ASN A 100 -16.52 -6.77 1.71
CA ASN A 100 -15.48 -5.76 1.48
C ASN A 100 -14.15 -6.08 2.16
N ALA A 101 -14.14 -6.83 3.26
CA ALA A 101 -12.92 -7.33 3.89
C ALA A 101 -13.11 -8.77 4.35
N PHE A 102 -12.44 -9.71 3.70
CA PHE A 102 -12.57 -11.15 3.97
C PHE A 102 -11.30 -11.91 3.55
N LEU A 103 -11.13 -13.13 4.09
CA LEU A 103 -10.07 -14.04 3.66
C LEU A 103 -10.56 -14.91 2.49
N ASP A 104 -9.71 -15.20 1.51
CA ASP A 104 -10.11 -15.94 0.31
C ASP A 104 -10.03 -17.48 0.45
N GLY A 105 -9.53 -17.98 1.58
CA GLY A 105 -9.30 -19.40 1.80
C GLY A 105 -7.99 -19.93 1.22
N LYS A 106 -7.12 -19.07 0.71
CA LYS A 106 -5.86 -19.39 0.01
C LYS A 106 -4.68 -18.58 0.53
N GLY A 107 -4.78 -18.09 1.77
CA GLY A 107 -3.76 -17.26 2.41
C GLY A 107 -3.78 -15.80 1.98
N ASN A 108 -4.89 -15.26 1.47
CA ASN A 108 -4.97 -13.83 1.14
C ASN A 108 -6.11 -13.13 1.87
N LEU A 109 -5.80 -11.94 2.37
CA LEU A 109 -6.79 -10.90 2.62
C LEU A 109 -7.27 -10.35 1.28
N VAL A 110 -8.59 -10.19 1.15
CA VAL A 110 -9.24 -9.45 0.07
C VAL A 110 -9.85 -8.19 0.66
N ILE A 111 -9.38 -7.03 0.18
CA ILE A 111 -10.04 -5.75 0.37
C ILE A 111 -10.76 -5.41 -0.93
N ARG A 112 -12.09 -5.48 -0.93
CA ARG A 112 -12.93 -5.36 -2.12
C ARG A 112 -13.72 -4.06 -2.10
N ALA A 113 -13.64 -3.31 -3.20
CA ALA A 113 -14.55 -2.23 -3.51
C ALA A 113 -15.80 -2.78 -4.20
N THR A 114 -16.99 -2.40 -3.73
CA THR A 114 -18.29 -2.81 -4.29
C THR A 114 -19.18 -1.60 -4.51
N LYS A 115 -20.09 -1.69 -5.48
CA LYS A 115 -21.18 -0.74 -5.67
C LYS A 115 -22.51 -1.37 -5.23
N GLU A 116 -23.27 -0.69 -4.37
CA GLU A 116 -24.61 -1.09 -3.96
C GLU A 116 -25.56 0.10 -4.14
N GLY A 117 -26.46 0.02 -5.13
CA GLY A 117 -27.23 1.20 -5.57
C GLY A 117 -26.28 2.29 -6.12
N ASP A 118 -26.41 3.50 -5.61
CA ASP A 118 -25.54 4.63 -5.96
C ASP A 118 -24.30 4.77 -5.06
N ALA A 119 -24.22 3.95 -3.99
CA ALA A 119 -23.14 4.02 -3.01
C ALA A 119 -22.00 3.05 -3.36
N TYR A 120 -20.77 3.48 -3.07
CA TYR A 120 -19.59 2.64 -3.13
C TYR A 120 -19.07 2.34 -1.72
N TYR A 121 -18.64 1.09 -1.53
CA TYR A 121 -18.06 0.61 -0.28
C TYR A 121 -16.70 0.01 -0.55
N GLY A 122 -15.71 0.38 0.23
CA GLY A 122 -14.42 -0.29 0.35
C GLY A 122 -14.20 -0.77 1.78
N ALA A 123 -12.96 -1.04 2.15
CA ALA A 123 -12.58 -1.31 3.53
C ALA A 123 -11.18 -0.78 3.85
N LYS A 124 -10.94 -0.59 5.15
CA LYS A 124 -9.67 -0.17 5.73
C LYS A 124 -9.42 -1.00 6.99
N LEU A 125 -8.22 -1.56 7.09
CA LEU A 125 -7.74 -2.29 8.24
C LEU A 125 -6.53 -1.54 8.80
N ALA A 126 -6.52 -1.28 10.10
CA ALA A 126 -5.35 -0.75 10.82
C ALA A 126 -4.92 -1.74 11.89
N SER A 127 -3.62 -2.00 12.03
CA SER A 127 -3.13 -2.91 13.06
C SER A 127 -3.39 -2.32 14.46
N VAL A 128 -3.74 -3.17 15.42
CA VAL A 128 -3.79 -2.81 16.85
C VAL A 128 -2.38 -2.64 17.40
N TRP A 129 -1.44 -3.42 16.87
CA TRP A 129 -0.02 -3.31 17.20
C TRP A 129 0.61 -2.10 16.52
N GLU A 130 1.52 -1.46 17.22
CA GLU A 130 2.38 -0.38 16.74
C GLU A 130 3.85 -0.75 16.95
N GLY A 131 4.72 -0.36 16.01
CA GLY A 131 6.15 -0.62 16.04
C GLY A 131 6.97 0.65 15.92
N GLY A 132 8.16 0.65 16.52
CA GLY A 132 9.07 1.80 16.54
C GLY A 132 10.14 1.78 15.46
N ALA A 133 11.13 2.65 15.63
CA ALA A 133 12.28 2.78 14.75
C ALA A 133 13.12 1.49 14.70
N GLY A 134 13.77 1.25 13.55
CA GLY A 134 14.76 0.18 13.37
C GLY A 134 14.19 -1.14 12.82
N HIS A 135 12.89 -1.19 12.52
CA HIS A 135 12.25 -2.35 11.92
C HIS A 135 12.16 -2.24 10.39
N THR A 136 12.07 -3.40 9.76
CA THR A 136 11.67 -3.59 8.36
C THR A 136 10.20 -3.99 8.31
N TRP A 137 9.45 -3.38 7.41
CA TRP A 137 8.02 -3.58 7.24
C TRP A 137 7.77 -3.98 5.80
N GLU A 138 7.06 -5.08 5.59
CA GLU A 138 6.80 -5.58 4.23
C GLU A 138 5.40 -6.15 4.11
N ALA A 139 4.76 -5.87 2.99
CA ALA A 139 3.56 -6.55 2.55
C ALA A 139 3.72 -7.08 1.13
N ARG A 140 3.13 -8.26 0.86
CA ARG A 140 3.02 -8.80 -0.51
C ARG A 140 1.62 -8.57 -1.03
N ILE A 141 1.50 -7.76 -2.08
CA ILE A 141 0.24 -7.18 -2.52
C ILE A 141 0.05 -7.38 -4.03
N LYS A 142 -1.20 -7.62 -4.43
CA LYS A 142 -1.65 -7.59 -5.82
C LYS A 142 -2.84 -6.65 -5.98
N PHE A 143 -2.67 -5.64 -6.82
CA PHE A 143 -3.71 -4.63 -7.07
C PHE A 143 -4.58 -5.02 -8.28
N ASN A 144 -5.61 -5.83 -8.07
CA ASN A 144 -6.68 -6.05 -9.07
C ASN A 144 -7.76 -4.95 -9.01
N CYS A 145 -7.33 -3.73 -8.66
CA CYS A 145 -8.20 -2.60 -8.38
C CYS A 145 -7.73 -1.28 -9.03
N LEU A 146 -6.79 -1.35 -9.98
CA LEU A 146 -6.31 -0.19 -10.74
C LEU A 146 -7.38 0.26 -11.75
N THR A 147 -8.40 0.95 -11.26
CA THR A 147 -9.56 1.38 -12.03
C THR A 147 -10.09 2.74 -11.57
N ALA A 148 -10.84 3.43 -12.42
CA ALA A 148 -11.35 4.77 -12.10
C ALA A 148 -12.16 4.77 -10.79
N GLY A 149 -11.93 5.78 -9.94
CA GLY A 149 -12.55 5.89 -8.62
C GLY A 149 -11.82 5.15 -7.50
N ALA A 150 -11.01 4.14 -7.79
CA ALA A 150 -10.33 3.36 -6.76
C ALA A 150 -9.10 4.10 -6.20
N TRP A 151 -8.82 3.90 -4.92
CA TRP A 151 -7.63 4.43 -4.26
C TRP A 151 -7.12 3.42 -3.22
N PRO A 152 -6.34 2.41 -3.67
CA PRO A 152 -5.67 1.47 -2.78
C PRO A 152 -4.42 2.10 -2.14
N ALA A 153 -4.10 1.67 -0.92
CA ALA A 153 -2.91 2.09 -0.21
C ALA A 153 -2.39 1.02 0.76
N PHE A 154 -1.07 0.94 0.90
CA PHE A 154 -0.36 0.31 2.01
C PHE A 154 0.59 1.33 2.61
N TRP A 155 0.42 1.59 3.90
CA TRP A 155 1.08 2.69 4.59
C TRP A 155 1.24 2.43 6.08
N LEU A 156 2.12 3.20 6.72
CA LEU A 156 2.25 3.26 8.17
C LEU A 156 1.68 4.60 8.65
N GLY A 157 0.81 4.54 9.66
CA GLY A 157 0.16 5.71 10.23
C GLY A 157 0.49 5.92 11.70
N THR A 158 0.26 7.14 12.18
CA THR A 158 0.21 7.48 13.60
C THR A 158 -1.02 8.36 13.87
N LEU A 159 -1.37 8.56 15.15
CA LEU A 159 -2.36 9.55 15.53
C LEU A 159 -1.76 10.97 15.67
N GLY A 160 -0.43 11.06 15.73
CA GLY A 160 0.33 12.31 15.79
C GLY A 160 0.75 12.82 14.41
N GLU A 161 1.93 13.44 14.35
CA GLU A 161 2.53 13.90 13.11
C GLU A 161 3.33 12.78 12.43
N GLY A 162 3.24 12.69 11.11
CA GLY A 162 4.00 11.75 10.28
C GLY A 162 3.13 10.66 9.63
N GLU A 163 3.50 10.26 8.43
CA GLU A 163 2.86 9.17 7.67
C GLU A 163 3.91 8.60 6.69
N LEU A 164 3.96 7.28 6.53
CA LEU A 164 4.82 6.62 5.53
C LEU A 164 3.93 5.87 4.55
N ASP A 165 3.61 6.53 3.44
CA ASP A 165 2.87 5.95 2.32
C ASP A 165 3.81 5.08 1.49
N ILE A 166 3.82 3.77 1.75
CA ILE A 166 4.75 2.84 1.11
C ILE A 166 4.36 2.67 -0.36
N VAL A 167 3.07 2.52 -0.64
CA VAL A 167 2.52 2.54 -2.00
C VAL A 167 1.08 3.07 -1.98
N GLU A 168 0.82 4.09 -2.81
CA GLU A 168 -0.50 4.58 -3.13
C GLU A 168 -0.73 4.62 -4.65
N TRP A 169 -1.94 4.28 -5.07
CA TRP A 169 -2.39 4.48 -6.45
C TRP A 169 -3.68 5.29 -6.48
N TYR A 170 -3.79 6.19 -7.45
CA TYR A 170 -4.88 7.17 -7.52
C TYR A 170 -5.72 6.98 -8.78
N GLY A 171 -6.99 6.59 -8.60
CA GLY A 171 -7.96 6.38 -9.68
C GLY A 171 -8.56 7.65 -10.27
N ASN A 172 -8.11 8.82 -9.83
CA ASN A 172 -8.59 10.11 -10.33
C ASN A 172 -8.07 10.49 -11.73
N GLY A 173 -7.12 9.73 -12.28
CA GLY A 173 -6.53 10.00 -13.59
C GLY A 173 -5.70 11.28 -13.67
N LYS A 174 -5.29 11.83 -12.52
CA LYS A 174 -4.55 13.09 -12.40
C LYS A 174 -3.24 12.91 -11.63
N TRP A 175 -3.27 12.20 -10.52
CA TRP A 175 -2.13 12.05 -9.63
C TRP A 175 -1.32 10.80 -10.00
N PRO A 176 0.02 10.87 -10.08
CA PRO A 176 0.84 9.69 -10.27
C PRO A 176 0.80 8.82 -9.01
N SER A 177 0.78 7.50 -9.16
CA SER A 177 1.04 6.61 -8.03
C SER A 177 2.41 6.91 -7.42
N ALA A 178 2.51 6.83 -6.10
CA ALA A 178 3.65 7.34 -5.37
C ALA A 178 3.95 6.56 -4.09
N THR A 179 5.20 6.71 -3.63
CA THR A 179 5.64 6.48 -2.25
C THR A 179 5.94 7.83 -1.64
N THR A 180 5.43 8.11 -0.43
CA THR A 180 5.56 9.43 0.20
C THR A 180 5.91 9.32 1.67
N VAL A 181 6.84 10.18 2.12
CA VAL A 181 7.16 10.37 3.53
C VAL A 181 6.62 11.73 3.95
N HIS A 182 5.59 11.73 4.80
CA HIS A 182 5.05 12.94 5.40
C HIS A 182 5.69 13.20 6.75
N ALA A 183 6.15 14.43 6.98
CA ALA A 183 6.55 14.88 8.31
C ALA A 183 5.35 15.44 9.10
N LYS A 184 4.38 16.05 8.40
CA LYS A 184 3.21 16.72 9.01
C LYS A 184 1.89 16.08 8.62
N SER A 185 0.98 15.95 9.59
CA SER A 185 -0.38 15.41 9.44
C SER A 185 -1.25 16.26 8.49
N ASN A 186 -0.94 17.55 8.33
CA ASN A 186 -1.64 18.43 7.41
C ASN A 186 -1.18 18.32 5.95
N GLY A 187 -0.25 17.41 5.63
CA GLY A 187 0.29 17.21 4.29
C GLY A 187 1.14 18.36 3.76
N GLY A 188 1.58 19.28 4.64
CA GLY A 188 2.32 20.48 4.25
C GLY A 188 3.84 20.32 4.13
N GLU A 189 4.38 19.14 4.47
CA GLU A 189 5.81 18.85 4.40
C GLU A 189 6.03 17.35 4.15
N TRP A 190 6.68 17.03 3.02
CA TRP A 190 6.85 15.67 2.55
C TRP A 190 7.95 15.54 1.50
N GLU A 191 8.41 14.31 1.31
CA GLU A 191 9.25 13.87 0.20
C GLU A 191 8.51 12.74 -0.53
N THR A 192 8.42 12.81 -1.86
CA THR A 192 7.66 11.84 -2.66
C THR A 192 8.46 11.29 -3.83
N HIS A 193 8.12 10.07 -4.24
CA HIS A 193 8.70 9.41 -5.40
C HIS A 193 7.61 8.73 -6.22
N ASN A 194 7.47 9.13 -7.47
CA ASN A 194 6.52 8.50 -8.38
C ASN A 194 6.94 7.06 -8.67
N ILE A 195 6.00 6.14 -8.59
CA ILE A 195 6.19 4.73 -8.89
C ILE A 195 5.15 4.28 -9.90
N ALA A 196 5.49 3.34 -10.77
CA ALA A 196 4.50 2.67 -11.61
C ALA A 196 3.95 1.45 -10.85
N VAL A 197 2.64 1.27 -10.87
CA VAL A 197 1.96 0.13 -10.24
C VAL A 197 1.22 -0.63 -11.33
N ASP A 198 1.49 -1.93 -11.43
CA ASP A 198 0.74 -2.84 -12.28
C ASP A 198 -0.12 -3.81 -11.45
N THR A 199 -0.77 -4.77 -12.13
CA THR A 199 -1.67 -5.73 -11.49
C THR A 199 -0.98 -7.02 -11.04
N GLY A 200 0.35 -7.10 -11.11
CA GLY A 200 1.19 -8.21 -10.66
C GLY A 200 1.22 -8.38 -9.15
N TRP A 201 1.84 -9.47 -8.70
CA TRP A 201 2.19 -9.62 -7.28
C TRP A 201 3.53 -8.93 -7.04
N HIS A 202 3.59 -8.04 -6.07
CA HIS A 202 4.82 -7.37 -5.66
C HIS A 202 4.98 -7.38 -4.14
N THR A 203 6.22 -7.41 -3.66
CA THR A 203 6.51 -7.04 -2.27
C THR A 203 6.81 -5.55 -2.20
N TRP A 204 6.21 -4.88 -1.22
CA TRP A 204 6.45 -3.48 -0.93
C TRP A 204 7.07 -3.41 0.45
N ARG A 205 8.30 -2.90 0.54
CA ARG A 205 9.10 -2.87 1.76
C ARG A 205 9.49 -1.45 2.11
N THR A 206 9.38 -1.12 3.39
CA THR A 206 10.06 0.03 3.98
C THR A 206 10.94 -0.39 5.16
N GLN A 207 12.04 0.31 5.35
CA GLN A 207 12.82 0.29 6.59
C GLN A 207 12.98 1.72 7.04
N TRP A 208 12.67 2.01 8.30
CA TRP A 208 12.84 3.35 8.85
C TRP A 208 13.51 3.30 10.21
N ASP A 209 14.34 4.31 10.45
CA ASP A 209 14.99 4.55 11.73
C ASP A 209 15.05 6.07 12.00
N ALA A 210 15.72 6.47 13.08
CA ALA A 210 15.81 7.88 13.45
C ALA A 210 16.46 8.78 12.37
N ASN A 211 17.25 8.20 11.44
CA ASN A 211 18.03 8.94 10.46
C ASN A 211 17.39 8.98 9.06
N GLY A 212 16.38 8.14 8.79
CA GLY A 212 15.74 8.12 7.49
C GLY A 212 14.83 6.92 7.24
N ALA A 213 14.22 6.91 6.06
CA ALA A 213 13.37 5.85 5.55
C ALA A 213 13.83 5.41 4.15
N ARG A 214 13.80 4.10 3.89
CA ARG A 214 14.22 3.46 2.64
C ARG A 214 13.13 2.54 2.12
N PHE A 215 12.94 2.51 0.80
CA PHE A 215 11.84 1.78 0.17
C PHE A 215 12.31 0.86 -0.95
N TRP A 216 11.73 -0.34 -1.02
CA TRP A 216 12.00 -1.33 -2.06
C TRP A 216 10.70 -1.93 -2.59
N GLN A 217 10.68 -2.18 -3.89
CA GLN A 217 9.72 -3.05 -4.55
C GLN A 217 10.47 -4.33 -4.92
N ASP A 218 9.89 -5.49 -4.61
CA ASP A 218 10.45 -6.81 -4.92
C ASP A 218 11.90 -6.99 -4.43
N TYR A 219 12.13 -6.66 -3.15
CA TYR A 219 13.47 -6.69 -2.57
C TYR A 219 14.20 -8.02 -2.83
N THR A 220 15.43 -7.92 -3.31
CA THR A 220 16.42 -9.00 -3.31
C THR A 220 17.66 -8.57 -2.54
N GLU A 221 18.44 -9.53 -2.03
CA GLU A 221 19.68 -9.23 -1.32
C GLU A 221 20.61 -8.35 -2.16
N GLY A 222 21.12 -7.27 -1.56
CA GLY A 222 21.98 -6.29 -2.23
C GLY A 222 21.26 -5.27 -3.13
N ALA A 223 19.93 -5.36 -3.29
CA ALA A 223 19.17 -4.36 -4.05
C ALA A 223 19.23 -2.98 -3.38
N LYS A 224 19.47 -1.94 -4.18
CA LYS A 224 19.38 -0.55 -3.73
C LYS A 224 17.91 -0.15 -3.57
N PRO A 225 17.56 0.69 -2.56
CA PRO A 225 16.22 1.23 -2.47
C PRO A 225 15.91 2.08 -3.70
N TYR A 226 14.65 2.04 -4.17
CA TYR A 226 14.22 2.94 -5.25
C TYR A 226 14.00 4.37 -4.75
N PHE A 227 13.73 4.52 -3.45
CA PHE A 227 13.55 5.79 -2.78
C PHE A 227 14.13 5.76 -1.37
N GLU A 228 14.84 6.83 -1.00
CA GLU A 228 15.43 7.03 0.31
C GLU A 228 15.22 8.49 0.72
N VAL A 229 14.80 8.70 1.96
CA VAL A 229 14.59 10.01 2.56
C VAL A 229 15.40 10.09 3.84
N SER A 230 16.36 11.01 3.91
CA SER A 230 17.09 11.28 5.14
C SER A 230 16.31 12.25 6.03
N ALA A 231 16.52 12.15 7.34
CA ALA A 231 15.90 13.05 8.32
C ALA A 231 16.20 14.53 8.03
N SER A 232 17.36 14.85 7.43
CA SER A 232 17.74 16.21 7.08
C SER A 232 16.95 16.83 5.92
N GLN A 233 16.23 16.02 5.13
CA GLN A 233 15.41 16.52 4.03
C GLN A 233 14.08 17.13 4.51
N LEU A 234 13.62 16.73 5.70
CA LEU A 234 12.35 17.16 6.27
C LEU A 234 12.60 17.90 7.59
N PRO A 235 12.54 19.24 7.62
CA PRO A 235 12.83 20.04 8.82
C PRO A 235 12.12 19.59 10.10
N ASP A 236 10.87 19.13 9.98
CA ASP A 236 10.03 18.72 11.11
C ASP A 236 9.94 17.18 11.23
N TRP A 237 11.00 16.45 10.87
CA TRP A 237 11.10 14.98 10.94
C TRP A 237 10.65 14.40 12.31
N PRO A 238 9.48 13.73 12.38
CA PRO A 238 8.95 13.25 13.65
C PRO A 238 9.51 11.87 14.06
N PHE A 239 10.05 11.10 13.10
CA PHE A 239 10.38 9.69 13.28
C PHE A 239 11.60 9.45 14.19
N SER A 240 12.33 10.49 14.60
CA SER A 240 13.40 10.41 15.60
C SER A 240 12.93 10.66 17.04
N GLN A 241 11.65 11.00 17.25
CA GLN A 241 11.11 11.29 18.58
C GLN A 241 11.18 10.05 19.49
N PRO A 242 11.58 10.19 20.76
CA PRO A 242 11.60 9.07 21.70
C PRO A 242 10.21 8.42 21.86
N GLY A 243 10.14 7.11 21.62
CA GLY A 243 8.88 6.36 21.70
C GLY A 243 7.95 6.54 20.51
N TYR A 244 8.41 7.18 19.42
CA TYR A 244 7.63 7.27 18.19
C TYR A 244 7.34 5.87 17.64
N THR A 245 6.07 5.63 17.33
CA THR A 245 5.56 4.34 16.87
C THR A 245 4.51 4.56 15.79
N MET A 246 4.36 3.55 14.92
CA MET A 246 3.40 3.57 13.83
C MET A 246 2.66 2.23 13.75
N PHE A 247 1.39 2.27 13.34
CA PHE A 247 0.59 1.09 13.00
C PHE A 247 0.57 0.88 11.48
N VAL A 248 0.39 -0.36 11.05
CA VAL A 248 0.17 -0.72 9.64
C VAL A 248 -1.25 -0.37 9.23
N VAL A 249 -1.41 0.13 8.01
CA VAL A 249 -2.73 0.30 7.37
C VAL A 249 -2.74 -0.31 5.97
N LEU A 250 -3.83 -1.02 5.69
CA LEU A 250 -4.19 -1.51 4.36
C LEU A 250 -5.59 -1.00 4.04
N ASN A 251 -5.78 -0.35 2.90
CA ASN A 251 -7.11 0.06 2.46
C ASN A 251 -7.31 0.06 0.96
N LEU A 252 -8.57 -0.02 0.56
CA LEU A 252 -9.05 0.30 -0.77
C LEU A 252 -10.22 1.28 -0.63
N ALA A 253 -9.93 2.55 -0.82
CA ALA A 253 -10.94 3.61 -0.87
C ALA A 253 -11.60 3.67 -2.25
N VAL A 254 -12.78 4.30 -2.28
CA VAL A 254 -13.45 4.72 -3.51
C VAL A 254 -13.80 6.21 -3.42
N ALA A 255 -13.68 6.92 -4.53
CA ALA A 255 -13.81 8.37 -4.64
C ALA A 255 -12.88 9.13 -3.66
N GLY A 256 -13.31 10.26 -3.10
CA GLY A 256 -12.42 11.20 -2.44
C GLY A 256 -11.47 11.88 -3.44
N SER A 257 -10.50 12.66 -2.95
CA SER A 257 -9.57 13.39 -3.82
C SER A 257 -8.65 12.48 -4.66
N GLY A 258 -8.15 11.37 -4.08
CA GLY A 258 -7.31 10.42 -4.80
C GLY A 258 -8.06 9.48 -5.75
N GLY A 259 -9.33 9.18 -5.47
CA GLY A 259 -10.16 8.33 -6.33
C GLY A 259 -10.98 9.09 -7.38
N GLU A 260 -11.53 10.24 -7.01
CA GLU A 260 -12.50 11.02 -7.78
C GLU A 260 -13.69 10.20 -8.34
N ASP A 261 -13.96 10.27 -9.65
CA ASP A 261 -15.18 9.73 -10.27
C ASP A 261 -15.09 8.20 -10.48
N PRO A 262 -15.92 7.39 -9.80
CA PRO A 262 -15.92 5.95 -9.98
C PRO A 262 -16.78 5.44 -11.15
N SER A 263 -17.51 6.31 -11.87
CA SER A 263 -18.54 5.88 -12.83
C SER A 263 -18.01 5.05 -14.01
N GLY A 264 -16.78 5.30 -14.45
CA GLY A 264 -16.11 4.54 -15.51
C GLY A 264 -15.27 3.35 -15.01
N GLY A 265 -15.24 3.09 -13.70
CA GLY A 265 -14.44 2.03 -13.11
C GLY A 265 -15.08 0.64 -13.20
N THR A 266 -14.27 -0.40 -13.02
CA THR A 266 -14.72 -1.79 -12.96
C THR A 266 -14.91 -2.21 -11.52
N TYR A 267 -16.16 -2.47 -11.12
CA TYR A 267 -16.51 -2.92 -9.77
C TYR A 267 -17.31 -4.24 -9.82
N PRO A 268 -17.01 -5.23 -8.96
CA PRO A 268 -16.08 -5.16 -7.84
C PRO A 268 -14.60 -5.09 -8.25
N ALA A 269 -13.81 -4.42 -7.41
CA ALA A 269 -12.36 -4.23 -7.60
C ALA A 269 -11.62 -4.72 -6.35
N ASP A 270 -10.55 -5.51 -6.52
CA ASP A 270 -9.94 -6.25 -5.41
C ASP A 270 -8.49 -5.84 -5.18
N MET A 271 -8.12 -5.54 -3.94
CA MET A 271 -6.74 -5.52 -3.47
C MET A 271 -6.51 -6.80 -2.66
N LEU A 272 -5.54 -7.61 -3.10
CA LEU A 272 -5.15 -8.85 -2.45
C LEU A 272 -3.87 -8.64 -1.65
N VAL A 273 -3.82 -9.15 -0.42
CA VAL A 273 -2.64 -9.11 0.43
C VAL A 273 -2.36 -10.52 0.96
N ASP A 274 -1.20 -11.06 0.62
CA ASP A 274 -0.75 -12.40 1.00
C ASP A 274 -0.20 -12.40 2.43
N TYR A 275 0.64 -11.40 2.76
CA TYR A 275 1.10 -11.22 4.14
C TYR A 275 1.40 -9.75 4.46
N VAL A 276 1.44 -9.46 5.76
CA VAL A 276 2.14 -8.32 6.35
C VAL A 276 3.13 -8.87 7.38
N ARG A 277 4.40 -8.47 7.31
CA ARG A 277 5.45 -8.91 8.22
C ARG A 277 6.32 -7.73 8.65
N VAL A 278 6.72 -7.73 9.92
CA VAL A 278 7.59 -6.71 10.51
C VAL A 278 8.67 -7.41 11.34
N TRP A 279 9.94 -7.04 11.14
CA TRP A 279 11.10 -7.59 11.84
C TRP A 279 12.18 -6.53 12.08
#